data_AF-A0A8J2UFU9-F1
#
_entry.id   AF-A0A8J2UFU9-F1
#
_cell.length_a   1.000
_cell.length_b   1.000
_cell.length_c   1.000
_cell.angle_alpha   90.00
_cell.angle_beta   90.00
_cell.angle_gamma   90.00
#
_symmetry.space_group_name_H-M   'P 1'
#
loop_
_entity.id
_entity.type
_entity.pdbx_description
1 polymer ?
#
loop_
_entity_poly.entity_id
_entity_poly.type
_entity_poly.pdbx_seq_one_letter_code
_entity_poly.pdbx_strand_id
1 'polypeptide(L)'
;MFYEFNGHRPVVHPSSFVHPQAAVTGNVIIGKNVYVGPGAAIRGDWGQIIIEDGCNVQESCTIHLFPGATVRLREGAHIGHGAIVHGATIGVNCLIGMNAVIMDNADIGDGCIVGALSFVKAGEKIPPRSVVAGNPARVIKQVSDEMLRWKTEGTAIYQGLPGEMQAGWIPCEPLRPEEAGPTDGPVEDGRQYKPWKETQEEELGPGNRVEEPAAPYGKREFTFEEYLQLEADATQKHEYYDGEIFLMSGVLLDHVRITTTLTALAKQRLKGSSCDVFTGDLRVFVEAKGFFTYPDLTIVCGKPITREDDEFNLMNPTVIIEVLSKSTQKYDRGPKFKLYQGLPSLQEYILIDSRSVLVEQFIKDAKGEWNPKKYSKLSDRFMIEAVGVELSMEEIYEGTGFPKLTH
;
A
#
# COMPACT_ATOMS: atom_id res chain seq x y z
N MET A 1 19.93 0.16 -30.14
CA MET A 1 19.79 0.57 -31.56
C MET A 1 19.55 2.07 -31.63
N PHE A 2 20.26 2.74 -32.53
CA PHE A 2 20.14 4.18 -32.78
C PHE A 2 19.58 4.42 -34.16
N TYR A 3 18.68 5.40 -34.29
CA TYR A 3 18.02 5.73 -35.54
C TYR A 3 18.09 7.22 -35.81
N GLU A 4 18.53 7.57 -37.01
CA GLU A 4 18.41 8.94 -37.53
C GLU A 4 16.99 9.18 -37.99
N PHE A 5 16.45 10.37 -37.70
CA PHE A 5 15.15 10.80 -38.20
C PHE A 5 15.18 12.28 -38.55
N ASN A 6 14.73 12.64 -39.75
CA ASN A 6 14.71 14.02 -40.26
C ASN A 6 16.05 14.77 -40.12
N GLY A 7 17.18 14.08 -40.35
CA GLY A 7 18.52 14.66 -40.23
C GLY A 7 19.04 14.80 -38.79
N HIS A 8 18.28 14.36 -37.79
CA HIS A 8 18.71 14.36 -36.39
C HIS A 8 19.19 12.97 -35.97
N ARG A 9 20.45 12.93 -35.53
CA ARG A 9 21.10 11.75 -34.96
C ARG A 9 21.24 11.91 -33.45
N PRO A 10 20.96 10.86 -32.65
CA PRO A 10 21.21 10.90 -31.22
C PRO A 10 22.68 11.20 -30.91
N VAL A 11 22.91 12.05 -29.91
CA VAL A 11 24.24 12.41 -29.40
C VAL A 11 24.40 11.74 -28.03
N VAL A 12 25.40 10.88 -27.90
CA VAL A 12 25.62 10.08 -26.69
C VAL A 12 27.05 10.25 -26.21
N HIS A 13 27.23 10.58 -24.93
CA HIS A 13 28.56 10.64 -24.34
C HIS A 13 29.22 9.24 -24.30
N PRO A 14 30.53 9.11 -24.59
CA PRO A 14 31.20 7.80 -24.64
C PRO A 14 31.19 6.99 -23.34
N SER A 15 31.07 7.65 -22.18
CA SER A 15 30.99 6.98 -20.87
C SER A 15 29.62 6.41 -20.54
N SER A 16 28.62 6.63 -21.39
CA SER A 16 27.27 6.14 -21.20
C SER A 16 27.08 4.80 -21.90
N PHE A 17 26.17 3.99 -21.37
CA PHE A 17 25.84 2.69 -21.93
C PHE A 17 24.38 2.68 -22.35
N VAL A 18 24.16 2.43 -23.64
CA VAL A 18 22.82 2.24 -24.22
C VAL A 18 22.73 0.81 -24.70
N HIS A 19 21.88 0.02 -24.05
CA HIS A 19 21.73 -1.39 -24.36
C HIS A 19 21.36 -1.60 -25.85
N PRO A 20 21.90 -2.62 -26.54
CA PRO A 20 21.61 -2.86 -27.96
C PRO A 20 20.12 -3.01 -28.28
N GLN A 21 19.34 -3.57 -27.36
CA GLN A 21 17.89 -3.73 -27.48
C GLN A 21 17.07 -2.48 -27.09
N ALA A 22 17.68 -1.39 -26.64
CA ALA A 22 17.00 -0.10 -26.52
C ALA A 22 16.82 0.54 -27.92
N ALA A 23 15.79 1.35 -28.13
CA ALA A 23 15.58 2.11 -29.35
C ALA A 23 15.66 3.61 -29.07
N VAL A 24 16.68 4.28 -29.63
CA VAL A 24 16.89 5.73 -29.47
C VAL A 24 16.82 6.40 -30.85
N THR A 25 15.89 7.33 -31.05
CA THR A 25 15.58 7.89 -32.37
C THR A 25 15.57 9.42 -32.35
N GLY A 26 16.18 10.06 -33.36
CA GLY A 26 16.03 11.49 -33.61
C GLY A 26 16.85 12.41 -32.70
N ASN A 27 16.28 13.55 -32.30
CA ASN A 27 16.92 14.60 -31.51
C ASN A 27 16.95 14.24 -30.02
N VAL A 28 17.88 13.34 -29.68
CA VAL A 28 18.10 12.87 -28.30
C VAL A 28 19.55 13.17 -27.89
N ILE A 29 19.73 13.77 -26.73
CA ILE A 29 21.05 14.05 -26.14
C ILE A 29 21.17 13.26 -24.84
N ILE A 30 22.23 12.47 -24.73
CA ILE A 30 22.55 11.64 -23.56
C ILE A 30 23.90 12.07 -22.99
N GLY A 31 23.88 12.55 -21.75
CA GLY A 31 25.03 13.01 -20.97
C GLY A 31 25.96 11.88 -20.51
N LYS A 32 26.84 12.18 -19.58
CA LYS A 32 27.88 11.28 -19.03
C LYS A 32 27.31 10.25 -18.07
N ASN A 33 27.87 9.04 -18.07
CA ASN A 33 27.58 7.98 -17.09
C ASN A 33 26.08 7.67 -16.98
N VAL A 34 25.38 7.72 -18.12
CA VAL A 34 23.97 7.38 -18.23
C VAL A 34 23.82 5.91 -18.59
N TYR A 35 22.94 5.22 -17.88
CA TYR A 35 22.51 3.86 -18.22
C TYR A 35 21.16 3.88 -18.93
N VAL A 36 21.05 3.21 -20.07
CA VAL A 36 19.77 2.94 -20.76
C VAL A 36 19.60 1.43 -20.95
N GLY A 37 18.60 0.85 -20.28
CA GLY A 37 18.36 -0.60 -20.23
C GLY A 37 17.66 -1.18 -21.48
N PRO A 38 17.61 -2.52 -21.61
CA PRO A 38 16.92 -3.19 -22.72
C PRO A 38 15.44 -2.82 -22.82
N GLY A 39 14.93 -2.76 -24.06
CA GLY A 39 13.52 -2.47 -24.32
C GLY A 39 13.10 -1.01 -24.15
N ALA A 40 13.98 -0.13 -23.63
CA ALA A 40 13.68 1.29 -23.51
C ALA A 40 13.47 1.92 -24.90
N ALA A 41 12.38 2.68 -25.07
CA ALA A 41 12.03 3.39 -26.30
C ALA A 41 12.08 4.90 -26.06
N ILE A 42 13.09 5.56 -26.62
CA ILE A 42 13.37 6.99 -26.47
C ILE A 42 13.29 7.65 -27.84
N ARG A 43 12.22 8.41 -28.09
CA ARG A 43 11.88 8.90 -29.43
C ARG A 43 11.81 10.42 -29.48
N GLY A 44 12.90 11.07 -29.89
CA GLY A 44 12.99 12.51 -30.11
C GLY A 44 12.65 12.90 -31.55
N ASP A 45 11.51 12.45 -32.07
CA ASP A 45 11.12 12.68 -33.47
C ASP A 45 10.29 13.95 -33.69
N TRP A 46 9.52 14.36 -32.68
CA TRP A 46 8.65 15.55 -32.71
C TRP A 46 9.21 16.74 -31.92
N GLY A 47 10.24 16.53 -31.12
CA GLY A 47 10.89 17.55 -30.30
C GLY A 47 12.24 17.05 -29.80
N GLN A 48 12.72 17.61 -28.69
CA GLN A 48 14.01 17.25 -28.12
C GLN A 48 13.87 16.44 -26.83
N ILE A 49 14.73 15.44 -26.65
CA ILE A 49 14.89 14.73 -25.38
C ILE A 49 16.31 14.98 -24.88
N ILE A 50 16.43 15.52 -23.67
CA ILE A 50 17.72 15.75 -23.00
C ILE A 50 17.77 14.88 -21.75
N ILE A 51 18.77 14.00 -21.70
CA ILE A 51 19.07 13.14 -20.55
C ILE A 51 20.42 13.58 -20.02
N GLU A 52 20.44 14.27 -18.88
CA GLU A 52 21.65 14.83 -18.30
C GLU A 52 22.52 13.77 -17.61
N ASP A 53 23.68 14.21 -17.12
CA ASP A 53 24.70 13.36 -16.53
C ASP A 53 24.16 12.52 -15.35
N GLY A 54 24.62 11.27 -15.28
CA GLY A 54 24.34 10.35 -14.18
C GLY A 54 22.89 9.88 -14.06
N CYS A 55 22.05 10.14 -15.06
CA CYS A 55 20.69 9.60 -15.12
C CYS A 55 20.69 8.09 -15.39
N ASN A 56 19.58 7.42 -15.06
CA ASN A 56 19.31 6.08 -15.57
C ASN A 56 17.88 5.98 -16.12
N VAL A 57 17.76 5.32 -17.26
CA VAL A 57 16.50 4.95 -17.91
C VAL A 57 16.46 3.43 -17.96
N GLN A 58 15.73 2.84 -17.03
CA GLN A 58 15.73 1.39 -16.85
C GLN A 58 14.94 0.68 -17.94
N GLU A 59 14.86 -0.63 -17.80
CA GLU A 59 14.27 -1.56 -18.75
C GLU A 59 12.85 -1.13 -19.14
N SER A 60 12.54 -1.24 -20.43
CA SER A 60 11.21 -1.01 -21.00
C SER A 60 10.58 0.37 -20.74
N CYS A 61 11.35 1.38 -20.34
CA CYS A 61 10.83 2.75 -20.21
C CYS A 61 10.43 3.32 -21.58
N THR A 62 9.40 4.16 -21.60
CA THR A 62 8.98 4.90 -22.80
C THR A 62 9.13 6.39 -22.58
N ILE A 63 9.90 7.07 -23.44
CA ILE A 63 10.08 8.52 -23.41
C ILE A 63 9.68 9.11 -24.75
N HIS A 64 8.63 9.94 -24.72
CA HIS A 64 8.08 10.62 -25.89
C HIS A 64 7.55 12.01 -25.54
N LEU A 65 6.98 12.72 -26.49
CA LEU A 65 6.59 14.12 -26.33
C LEU A 65 5.68 14.60 -27.47
N PHE A 66 4.89 15.64 -27.20
CA PHE A 66 4.18 16.39 -28.25
C PHE A 66 5.12 17.19 -29.16
N PRO A 67 4.68 17.55 -30.38
CA PRO A 67 5.42 18.42 -31.29
C PRO A 67 5.88 19.73 -30.64
N GLY A 68 7.18 20.02 -30.77
CA GLY A 68 7.80 21.25 -30.27
C GLY A 68 8.09 21.26 -28.76
N ALA A 69 7.73 20.22 -28.02
CA ALA A 69 8.07 20.11 -26.60
C ALA A 69 9.52 19.65 -26.39
N THR A 70 9.98 19.72 -25.14
CA THR A 70 11.25 19.13 -24.70
C THR A 70 11.01 18.27 -23.47
N VAL A 71 11.46 17.02 -23.50
CA VAL A 71 11.63 16.22 -22.29
C VAL A 71 13.01 16.50 -21.74
N ARG A 72 13.10 16.79 -20.44
CA ARG A 72 14.39 16.99 -19.77
C ARG A 72 14.46 16.15 -18.51
N LEU A 73 15.33 15.16 -18.51
CA LEU A 73 15.74 14.44 -17.31
C LEU A 73 16.99 15.11 -16.78
N ARG A 74 16.88 15.79 -15.63
CA ARG A 74 18.00 16.52 -15.02
C ARG A 74 18.95 15.60 -14.28
N GLU A 75 20.14 16.10 -13.99
CA GLU A 75 21.26 15.35 -13.39
C GLU A 75 20.82 14.35 -12.31
N GLY A 76 21.23 13.08 -12.46
CA GLY A 76 20.92 12.02 -11.50
C GLY A 76 19.44 11.59 -11.43
N ALA A 77 18.61 11.97 -12.40
CA ALA A 77 17.24 11.46 -12.48
C ALA A 77 17.23 9.94 -12.70
N HIS A 78 16.42 9.26 -11.90
CA HIS A 78 16.33 7.80 -11.88
C HIS A 78 14.94 7.40 -12.38
N ILE A 79 14.87 6.83 -13.58
CA ILE A 79 13.62 6.42 -14.23
C ILE A 79 13.47 4.91 -14.11
N GLY A 80 12.61 4.50 -13.19
CA GLY A 80 12.38 3.11 -12.82
C GLY A 80 11.77 2.27 -13.96
N HIS A 81 11.99 0.95 -13.90
CA HIS A 81 11.55 -0.01 -14.92
C HIS A 81 10.12 0.25 -15.44
N GLY A 82 9.94 0.29 -16.76
CA GLY A 82 8.63 0.43 -17.40
C GLY A 82 7.94 1.78 -17.24
N ALA A 83 8.59 2.80 -16.65
CA ALA A 83 7.99 4.12 -16.51
C ALA A 83 7.79 4.81 -17.88
N ILE A 84 6.76 5.65 -17.96
CA ILE A 84 6.43 6.46 -19.13
C ILE A 84 6.64 7.94 -18.77
N VAL A 85 7.48 8.63 -19.54
CA VAL A 85 7.68 10.08 -19.43
C VAL A 85 7.28 10.71 -20.76
N HIS A 86 6.21 11.51 -20.75
CA HIS A 86 5.69 12.17 -21.92
C HIS A 86 5.75 13.68 -21.76
N GLY A 87 6.62 14.38 -22.50
CA GLY A 87 6.67 15.85 -22.53
C GLY A 87 6.95 16.56 -21.20
N ALA A 88 7.63 15.92 -20.23
CA ALA A 88 7.81 16.43 -18.87
C ALA A 88 9.26 16.83 -18.53
N THR A 89 9.43 17.64 -17.48
CA THR A 89 10.72 17.90 -16.84
C THR A 89 10.82 17.11 -15.54
N ILE A 90 11.89 16.32 -15.40
CA ILE A 90 12.21 15.57 -14.19
C ILE A 90 13.41 16.23 -13.51
N GLY A 91 13.23 16.65 -12.26
CA GLY A 91 14.23 17.38 -11.46
C GLY A 91 15.48 16.59 -11.11
N VAL A 92 16.49 17.31 -10.62
CA VAL A 92 17.78 16.75 -10.19
C VAL A 92 17.53 15.71 -9.11
N ASN A 93 18.21 14.57 -9.22
CA ASN A 93 18.18 13.50 -8.24
C ASN A 93 16.76 12.97 -7.93
N CYS A 94 15.79 13.11 -8.84
CA CYS A 94 14.47 12.52 -8.67
C CYS A 94 14.50 11.00 -8.84
N LEU A 95 13.56 10.31 -8.21
CA LEU A 95 13.25 8.91 -8.45
C LEU A 95 11.82 8.79 -8.99
N ILE A 96 11.67 8.33 -10.22
CA ILE A 96 10.39 7.97 -10.82
C ILE A 96 10.22 6.46 -10.66
N GLY A 97 9.27 6.04 -9.85
CA GLY A 97 9.02 4.64 -9.55
C GLY A 97 8.63 3.84 -10.80
N MET A 98 8.89 2.53 -10.74
CA MET A 98 8.57 1.60 -11.83
C MET A 98 7.10 1.70 -12.27
N ASN A 99 6.87 1.65 -13.58
CA ASN A 99 5.56 1.77 -14.22
C ASN A 99 4.78 3.05 -13.90
N ALA A 100 5.41 4.09 -13.34
CA ALA A 100 4.76 5.39 -13.19
C ALA A 100 4.61 6.08 -14.56
N VAL A 101 3.56 6.90 -14.70
CA VAL A 101 3.26 7.67 -15.91
C VAL A 101 3.29 9.15 -15.58
N ILE A 102 4.17 9.89 -16.25
CA ILE A 102 4.35 11.34 -16.11
C ILE A 102 3.91 12.01 -17.41
N MET A 103 2.84 12.80 -17.33
CA MET A 103 2.20 13.42 -18.49
C MET A 103 2.80 14.80 -18.85
N ASP A 104 2.39 15.29 -20.01
CA ASP A 104 2.94 16.49 -20.66
C ASP A 104 2.94 17.73 -19.78
N ASN A 105 4.02 18.52 -19.90
CA ASN A 105 4.23 19.77 -19.17
C ASN A 105 4.26 19.61 -17.64
N ALA A 106 4.24 18.39 -17.11
CA ALA A 106 4.52 18.15 -15.71
C ALA A 106 5.97 18.53 -15.39
N ASP A 107 6.16 19.01 -14.17
CA ASP A 107 7.44 19.53 -13.69
C ASP A 107 7.66 18.99 -12.28
N ILE A 108 8.57 18.03 -12.20
CA ILE A 108 8.88 17.33 -10.96
C ILE A 108 10.07 18.03 -10.32
N GLY A 109 9.85 18.71 -9.21
CA GLY A 109 10.90 19.44 -8.51
C GLY A 109 12.04 18.55 -7.99
N ASP A 110 13.19 19.15 -7.71
CA ASP A 110 14.42 18.43 -7.37
C ASP A 110 14.26 17.53 -6.12
N GLY A 111 14.85 16.33 -6.17
CA GLY A 111 14.85 15.37 -5.08
C GLY A 111 13.49 14.73 -4.77
N CYS A 112 12.53 14.75 -5.70
CA CYS A 112 11.25 14.07 -5.51
C CYS A 112 11.37 12.54 -5.64
N ILE A 113 10.45 11.85 -4.97
CA ILE A 113 10.26 10.39 -5.08
C ILE A 113 8.82 10.14 -5.52
N VAL A 114 8.62 9.77 -6.77
CA VAL A 114 7.32 9.33 -7.30
C VAL A 114 7.22 7.81 -7.11
N GLY A 115 6.19 7.35 -6.41
CA GLY A 115 5.95 5.93 -6.15
C GLY A 115 5.65 5.14 -7.42
N ALA A 116 5.90 3.84 -7.37
CA ALA A 116 5.54 2.92 -8.46
C ALA A 116 4.05 3.03 -8.83
N LEU A 117 3.72 2.79 -10.10
CA LEU A 117 2.35 2.83 -10.64
C LEU A 117 1.61 4.17 -10.48
N SER A 118 2.32 5.26 -10.16
CA SER A 118 1.68 6.57 -9.99
C SER A 118 1.38 7.24 -11.32
N PHE A 119 0.31 8.03 -11.38
CA PHE A 119 -0.08 8.81 -12.56
C PHE A 119 -0.03 10.31 -12.28
N VAL A 120 0.99 11.01 -12.78
CA VAL A 120 1.12 12.47 -12.66
C VAL A 120 0.47 13.12 -13.88
N LYS A 121 -0.56 13.95 -13.63
CA LYS A 121 -1.35 14.62 -14.67
C LYS A 121 -0.55 15.66 -15.44
N ALA A 122 -1.04 16.00 -16.62
CA ALA A 122 -0.44 17.03 -17.47
C ALA A 122 -0.45 18.39 -16.76
N GLY A 123 0.66 19.14 -16.89
CA GLY A 123 0.83 20.48 -16.32
C GLY A 123 1.05 20.50 -14.80
N GLU A 124 1.03 19.36 -14.13
CA GLU A 124 1.19 19.29 -12.67
C GLU A 124 2.59 19.78 -12.25
N LYS A 125 2.63 20.68 -11.26
CA LYS A 125 3.86 21.22 -10.68
C LYS A 125 4.08 20.60 -9.32
N ILE A 126 5.02 19.65 -9.23
CA ILE A 126 5.34 18.98 -7.97
C ILE A 126 6.48 19.74 -7.28
N PRO A 127 6.28 20.22 -6.04
CA PRO A 127 7.33 20.91 -5.30
C PRO A 127 8.55 20.00 -5.05
N PRO A 128 9.76 20.56 -4.99
CA PRO A 128 10.96 19.80 -4.63
C PRO A 128 10.79 18.98 -3.36
N ARG A 129 11.52 17.87 -3.27
CA ARG A 129 11.51 16.95 -2.11
C ARG A 129 10.12 16.43 -1.73
N SER A 130 9.24 16.24 -2.71
CA SER A 130 7.95 15.61 -2.48
C SER A 130 8.01 14.11 -2.70
N VAL A 131 7.40 13.34 -1.79
CA VAL A 131 6.99 11.96 -2.06
C VAL A 131 5.60 12.02 -2.67
N VAL A 132 5.46 11.48 -3.88
CA VAL A 132 4.24 11.54 -4.69
C VAL A 132 3.75 10.13 -4.95
N ALA A 133 2.47 9.85 -4.75
CA ALA A 133 1.91 8.53 -5.00
C ALA A 133 0.45 8.58 -5.46
N GLY A 134 0.01 7.52 -6.13
CA GLY A 134 -1.40 7.27 -6.47
C GLY A 134 -1.76 7.55 -7.93
N ASN A 135 -3.02 7.30 -8.27
CA ASN A 135 -3.59 7.57 -9.59
C ASN A 135 -5.01 8.17 -9.43
N PRO A 136 -5.21 9.48 -9.65
CA PRO A 136 -4.19 10.48 -9.99
C PRO A 136 -3.28 10.79 -8.80
N ALA A 137 -1.99 10.98 -9.05
CA ALA A 137 -0.97 11.12 -8.03
C ALA A 137 -1.15 12.40 -7.20
N ARG A 138 -0.77 12.34 -5.92
CA ARG A 138 -0.75 13.47 -4.99
C ARG A 138 0.54 13.46 -4.18
N VAL A 139 0.96 14.63 -3.71
CA VAL A 139 2.02 14.74 -2.71
C VAL A 139 1.50 14.16 -1.40
N ILE A 140 2.14 13.09 -0.91
CA ILE A 140 1.72 12.39 0.31
C ILE A 140 2.56 12.77 1.54
N LYS A 141 3.82 13.15 1.33
CA LYS A 141 4.74 13.63 2.37
C LYS A 141 5.98 14.29 1.75
N GLN A 142 6.85 14.83 2.57
CA GLN A 142 8.17 15.29 2.17
C GLN A 142 9.19 14.14 2.23
N VAL A 143 10.13 14.16 1.29
CA VAL A 143 11.33 13.29 1.26
C VAL A 143 12.21 13.74 2.41
N SER A 144 12.62 12.82 3.28
CA SER A 144 13.59 13.11 4.35
C SER A 144 15.03 13.15 3.80
N ASP A 145 15.96 13.72 4.55
CA ASP A 145 17.38 13.72 4.16
C ASP A 145 17.93 12.30 4.03
N GLU A 146 17.44 11.39 4.87
CA GLU A 146 17.81 9.98 4.86
C GLU A 146 17.28 9.28 3.59
N MET A 147 16.00 9.49 3.22
CA MET A 147 15.45 8.97 1.97
C MET A 147 16.24 9.49 0.76
N LEU A 148 16.61 10.77 0.79
CA LEU A 148 17.39 11.38 -0.28
C LEU A 148 18.80 10.80 -0.37
N ARG A 149 19.49 10.59 0.78
CA ARG A 149 20.80 9.92 0.83
C ARG A 149 20.72 8.51 0.27
N TRP A 150 19.79 7.70 0.78
CA TRP A 150 19.57 6.33 0.31
C TRP A 150 19.29 6.26 -1.20
N LYS A 151 18.46 7.17 -1.72
CA LYS A 151 18.20 7.27 -3.16
C LYS A 151 19.48 7.63 -3.92
N THR A 152 20.26 8.57 -3.41
CA THR A 152 21.51 9.03 -4.03
C THR A 152 22.52 7.89 -4.13
N GLU A 153 22.68 7.12 -3.06
CA GLU A 153 23.54 5.93 -3.02
C GLU A 153 23.06 4.86 -4.01
N GLY A 154 21.76 4.59 -4.07
CA GLY A 154 21.20 3.66 -5.06
C GLY A 154 21.39 4.14 -6.50
N THR A 155 21.36 5.45 -6.74
CA THR A 155 21.63 6.04 -8.05
C THR A 155 23.11 5.92 -8.42
N ALA A 156 24.02 6.02 -7.46
CA ALA A 156 25.46 5.85 -7.70
C ALA A 156 25.80 4.46 -8.25
N ILE A 157 25.06 3.41 -7.86
CA ILE A 157 25.19 2.06 -8.44
C ILE A 157 24.91 2.10 -9.94
N TYR A 158 23.80 2.73 -10.35
CA TYR A 158 23.46 2.90 -11.76
C TYR A 158 24.42 3.82 -12.52
N GLN A 159 25.11 4.74 -11.84
CA GLN A 159 26.13 5.58 -12.46
C GLN A 159 27.44 4.83 -12.72
N GLY A 160 27.73 3.78 -11.94
CA GLY A 160 28.86 2.86 -12.18
C GLY A 160 28.55 1.80 -13.24
N LEU A 161 27.29 1.40 -13.37
CA LEU A 161 26.85 0.33 -14.26
C LEU A 161 27.26 0.50 -15.74
N PRO A 162 27.28 1.71 -16.35
CA PRO A 162 27.79 1.87 -17.70
C PRO A 162 29.22 1.36 -17.90
N GLY A 163 30.12 1.62 -16.93
CA GLY A 163 31.49 1.14 -16.99
C GLY A 163 31.58 -0.37 -16.82
N GLU A 164 30.80 -0.94 -15.89
CA GLU A 164 30.70 -2.39 -15.68
C GLU A 164 30.21 -3.10 -16.96
N MET A 165 29.15 -2.57 -17.58
CA MET A 165 28.58 -3.12 -18.81
C MET A 165 29.56 -3.01 -19.98
N GLN A 166 30.24 -1.87 -20.15
CA GLN A 166 31.24 -1.71 -21.21
C GLN A 166 32.43 -2.67 -21.04
N ALA A 167 32.81 -2.99 -19.80
CA ALA A 167 33.95 -3.86 -19.51
C ALA A 167 33.62 -5.36 -19.56
N GLY A 168 32.42 -5.76 -19.10
CA GLY A 168 32.11 -7.15 -18.80
C GLY A 168 30.87 -7.72 -19.48
N TRP A 169 30.01 -6.91 -20.10
CA TRP A 169 28.79 -7.41 -20.71
C TRP A 169 29.06 -7.97 -22.11
N ILE A 170 29.12 -9.30 -22.20
CA ILE A 170 29.36 -10.03 -23.43
C ILE A 170 28.19 -10.98 -23.76
N PRO A 171 27.79 -11.11 -25.03
CA PRO A 171 26.86 -12.16 -25.43
C PRO A 171 27.43 -13.55 -25.13
N CYS A 172 26.61 -14.43 -24.59
CA CYS A 172 26.97 -15.83 -24.34
C CYS A 172 25.82 -16.76 -24.70
N GLU A 173 26.14 -18.03 -24.93
CA GLU A 173 25.15 -19.11 -24.93
C GLU A 173 24.79 -19.48 -23.49
N PRO A 174 23.54 -19.89 -23.22
CA PRO A 174 23.13 -20.27 -21.88
C PRO A 174 23.85 -21.55 -21.41
N LEU A 175 24.36 -21.55 -20.18
CA LEU A 175 24.91 -22.74 -19.53
C LEU A 175 23.84 -23.82 -19.36
N ARG A 176 24.22 -25.08 -19.56
CA ARG A 176 23.40 -26.24 -19.19
C ARG A 176 23.62 -26.61 -17.72
N PRO A 177 22.63 -27.24 -17.04
CA PRO A 177 22.79 -27.65 -15.64
C PRO A 177 24.03 -28.51 -15.38
N GLU A 178 24.42 -29.36 -16.33
CA GLU A 178 25.62 -30.19 -16.27
C GLU A 178 26.95 -29.42 -16.45
N GLU A 179 26.90 -28.19 -16.96
CA GLU A 179 28.05 -27.31 -17.19
C GLU A 179 28.25 -26.31 -16.04
N ALA A 180 27.26 -26.15 -15.15
CA ALA A 180 27.30 -25.22 -14.04
C ALA A 180 28.31 -25.66 -12.97
N GLY A 181 29.29 -24.79 -12.70
CA GLY A 181 30.34 -24.98 -11.70
C GLY A 181 30.09 -24.20 -10.40
N PRO A 182 31.05 -24.29 -9.45
CA PRO A 182 30.96 -23.61 -8.16
C PRO A 182 30.89 -22.07 -8.24
N THR A 183 31.37 -21.50 -9.35
CA THR A 183 31.35 -20.05 -9.60
C THR A 183 30.03 -19.54 -10.18
N ASP A 184 29.13 -20.44 -10.60
CA ASP A 184 27.81 -20.12 -11.17
C ASP A 184 26.71 -20.09 -10.08
N GLY A 185 27.12 -20.10 -8.81
CA GLY A 185 26.26 -19.93 -7.65
C GLY A 185 25.78 -18.48 -7.48
N PRO A 186 25.02 -18.19 -6.40
CA PRO A 186 24.54 -16.84 -6.13
C PRO A 186 25.72 -15.85 -6.08
N VAL A 187 25.58 -14.75 -6.81
CA VAL A 187 26.57 -13.67 -6.82
C VAL A 187 26.56 -13.00 -5.45
N GLU A 188 27.68 -13.08 -4.73
CA GLU A 188 27.91 -12.22 -3.57
C GLU A 188 28.21 -10.81 -4.08
N ASP A 189 27.18 -9.97 -4.15
CA ASP A 189 27.35 -8.55 -4.40
C ASP A 189 27.98 -7.90 -3.16
N GLY A 190 29.29 -7.65 -3.19
CA GLY A 190 30.03 -7.02 -2.09
C GLY A 190 29.61 -5.57 -1.78
N ARG A 191 28.65 -5.00 -2.51
CA ARG A 191 28.08 -3.67 -2.25
C ARG A 191 27.21 -3.70 -1.00
N GLN A 192 27.43 -2.75 -0.09
CA GLN A 192 26.65 -2.60 1.16
C GLN A 192 25.33 -1.84 0.95
N TYR A 193 24.70 -1.95 -0.21
CA TYR A 193 23.43 -1.27 -0.48
C TYR A 193 22.23 -2.17 -0.16
N LYS A 194 21.26 -1.64 0.58
CA LYS A 194 20.07 -2.39 1.01
C LYS A 194 18.76 -1.70 0.58
N PRO A 195 17.67 -2.46 0.38
CA PRO A 195 16.34 -1.89 0.21
C PRO A 195 15.96 -0.98 1.38
N TRP A 196 15.27 0.12 1.11
CA TRP A 196 14.87 1.13 2.11
C TRP A 196 14.16 0.54 3.35
N LYS A 197 13.36 -0.52 3.18
CA LYS A 197 12.68 -1.16 4.31
C LYS A 197 13.65 -1.87 5.26
N GLU A 198 14.72 -2.45 4.73
CA GLU A 198 15.72 -3.18 5.51
C GLU A 198 16.64 -2.23 6.27
N THR A 199 16.92 -1.04 5.73
CA THR A 199 17.68 -0.01 6.46
C THR A 199 16.94 0.47 7.71
N GLN A 200 15.60 0.45 7.70
CA GLN A 200 14.78 0.76 8.88
C GLN A 200 14.71 -0.40 9.90
N GLU A 201 14.83 -1.66 9.45
CA GLU A 201 14.78 -2.83 10.34
C GLU A 201 16.02 -2.95 11.24
N GLU A 202 17.20 -2.51 10.77
CA GLU A 202 18.43 -2.50 11.59
C GLU A 202 18.42 -1.43 12.69
N GLU A 203 17.81 -0.26 12.44
CA GLU A 203 17.69 0.80 13.45
C GLU A 203 16.65 0.47 14.54
N LEU A 204 15.63 -0.34 14.22
CA LEU A 204 14.52 -0.67 15.13
C LEU A 204 14.66 -2.01 15.85
N GLY A 205 15.64 -2.85 15.46
CA GLY A 205 15.91 -4.16 16.03
C GLY A 205 14.87 -5.24 15.64
N PRO A 206 15.25 -6.54 15.60
CA PRO A 206 14.36 -7.63 15.24
C PRO A 206 13.35 -7.90 16.37
N GLY A 207 12.26 -7.16 16.38
CA GLY A 207 11.19 -7.28 17.38
C GLY A 207 10.15 -6.17 17.34
N ASN A 208 10.49 -4.99 16.82
CA ASN A 208 9.57 -3.86 16.72
C ASN A 208 8.93 -3.75 15.34
N ARG A 209 8.17 -4.77 14.93
CA ARG A 209 7.20 -4.59 13.84
C ARG A 209 5.97 -3.87 14.37
N VAL A 210 5.90 -2.57 14.14
CA VAL A 210 4.63 -1.86 13.99
C VAL A 210 4.27 -1.95 12.51
N GLU A 211 3.62 -3.05 12.11
CA GLU A 211 2.88 -3.05 10.85
C GLU A 211 1.64 -2.20 11.12
N GLU A 212 1.69 -0.92 10.75
CA GLU A 212 0.52 -0.01 10.78
C GLU A 212 -0.60 -0.64 9.94
N PRO A 213 -1.82 -0.81 10.48
CA PRO A 213 -2.94 -1.31 9.72
C PRO A 213 -3.37 -0.24 8.73
N ALA A 214 -3.18 -0.51 7.43
CA ALA A 214 -3.48 0.39 6.30
C ALA A 214 -2.74 1.75 6.35
N ALA A 215 -2.06 2.09 5.26
CA ALA A 215 -1.41 3.39 5.16
C ALA A 215 -2.47 4.51 5.35
N PRO A 216 -2.24 5.49 6.25
CA PRO A 216 -3.13 6.65 6.35
C PRO A 216 -3.18 7.34 4.98
N TYR A 217 -4.37 7.79 4.57
CA TYR A 217 -4.60 8.57 3.35
C TYR A 217 -3.91 9.95 3.42
N GLY A 218 -2.58 9.98 3.37
CA GLY A 218 -1.79 11.20 3.47
C GLY A 218 -1.92 11.88 4.84
N LYS A 219 -0.91 12.66 5.23
CA LYS A 219 -0.99 13.53 6.42
C LYS A 219 -1.85 14.78 6.16
N ARG A 220 -3.10 14.59 5.73
CA ARG A 220 -4.10 15.65 5.67
C ARG A 220 -5.13 15.33 6.76
N GLU A 221 -5.29 16.23 7.71
CA GLU A 221 -6.42 16.17 8.63
C GLU A 221 -7.70 16.47 7.83
N PHE A 222 -8.62 15.51 7.80
CA PHE A 222 -9.96 15.65 7.23
C PHE A 222 -10.92 16.09 8.31
N THR A 223 -11.83 16.99 7.98
CA THR A 223 -13.00 17.27 8.82
C THR A 223 -14.01 16.12 8.72
N PHE A 224 -14.92 16.02 9.71
CA PHE A 224 -16.00 15.02 9.67
C PHE A 224 -16.85 15.15 8.39
N GLU A 225 -17.21 16.38 8.00
CA GLU A 225 -18.04 16.63 6.81
C GLU A 225 -17.33 16.21 5.51
N GLU A 226 -16.02 16.47 5.41
CA GLU A 226 -15.22 16.03 4.27
C GLU A 226 -15.13 14.50 4.18
N TYR A 227 -14.95 13.81 5.31
CA TYR A 227 -14.97 12.34 5.33
C TYR A 227 -16.32 11.78 4.87
N LEU A 228 -17.43 12.30 5.39
CA LEU A 228 -18.77 11.83 5.01
C LEU A 228 -19.05 12.03 3.51
N GLN A 229 -18.63 13.17 2.96
CA GLN A 229 -18.77 13.45 1.53
C GLN A 229 -17.92 12.51 0.66
N LEU A 230 -16.70 12.18 1.11
CA LEU A 230 -15.82 11.23 0.44
C LEU A 230 -16.39 9.81 0.45
N GLU A 231 -16.90 9.38 1.60
CA GLU A 231 -17.39 8.02 1.79
C GLU A 231 -18.70 7.76 1.00
N ALA A 232 -19.55 8.77 0.83
CA ALA A 232 -20.82 8.64 0.10
C ALA A 232 -20.65 8.17 -1.36
N ASP A 233 -19.55 8.58 -2.02
CA ASP A 233 -19.26 8.25 -3.42
C ASP A 233 -18.14 7.18 -3.56
N ALA A 234 -17.65 6.62 -2.45
CA ALA A 234 -16.47 5.75 -2.47
C ALA A 234 -16.77 4.34 -2.98
N THR A 235 -15.87 3.80 -3.81
CA THR A 235 -15.93 2.40 -4.28
C THR A 235 -15.22 1.42 -3.32
N GLN A 236 -14.58 1.93 -2.28
CA GLN A 236 -13.88 1.18 -1.24
C GLN A 236 -14.29 1.76 0.13
N LYS A 237 -14.30 0.92 1.18
CA LYS A 237 -14.71 1.35 2.53
C LYS A 237 -13.53 1.92 3.31
N HIS A 238 -13.77 2.96 4.09
CA HIS A 238 -12.75 3.60 4.92
C HIS A 238 -13.19 3.81 6.38
N GLU A 239 -12.27 3.57 7.32
CA GLU A 239 -12.42 4.02 8.71
C GLU A 239 -11.91 5.46 8.87
N TYR A 240 -12.43 6.20 9.83
CA TYR A 240 -11.97 7.56 10.15
C TYR A 240 -11.76 7.72 11.65
N TYR A 241 -10.63 8.32 12.03
CA TYR A 241 -10.33 8.69 13.41
C TYR A 241 -9.36 9.87 13.47
N ASP A 242 -9.67 10.87 14.30
CA ASP A 242 -8.79 12.01 14.62
C ASP A 242 -8.22 12.74 13.38
N GLY A 243 -9.08 12.97 12.38
CA GLY A 243 -8.70 13.62 11.13
C GLY A 243 -8.04 12.70 10.11
N GLU A 244 -7.80 11.43 10.43
CA GLU A 244 -7.19 10.47 9.51
C GLU A 244 -8.22 9.50 8.92
N ILE A 245 -8.02 9.11 7.66
CA ILE A 245 -8.83 8.10 6.94
C ILE A 245 -7.96 6.86 6.66
N PHE A 246 -8.48 5.68 6.99
CA PHE A 246 -7.82 4.37 6.86
C PHE A 246 -8.57 3.49 5.85
N LEU A 247 -7.88 2.91 4.87
CA LEU A 247 -8.49 2.00 3.89
C LEU A 247 -8.76 0.61 4.50
N MET A 248 -9.98 0.07 4.33
CA MET A 248 -10.22 -1.33 4.63
C MET A 248 -9.47 -2.23 3.63
N SER A 249 -8.47 -2.98 4.11
CA SER A 249 -7.73 -3.95 3.28
C SER A 249 -8.56 -5.21 3.02
N GLY A 250 -8.28 -5.92 1.93
CA GLY A 250 -8.95 -7.19 1.62
C GLY A 250 -8.75 -8.26 2.71
N VAL A 251 -9.79 -9.07 2.94
CA VAL A 251 -9.81 -10.12 3.97
C VAL A 251 -9.48 -11.50 3.39
N LEU A 252 -8.83 -12.36 4.18
CA LEU A 252 -8.47 -13.73 3.78
C LEU A 252 -9.69 -14.68 3.86
N LEU A 253 -9.61 -15.82 3.17
CA LEU A 253 -10.74 -16.77 3.06
C LEU A 253 -11.31 -17.22 4.41
N ASP A 254 -10.47 -17.56 5.38
CA ASP A 254 -10.95 -18.04 6.69
C ASP A 254 -11.60 -16.93 7.52
N HIS A 255 -11.20 -15.67 7.34
CA HIS A 255 -11.90 -14.50 7.90
C HIS A 255 -13.34 -14.46 7.37
N VAL A 256 -13.50 -14.56 6.04
CA VAL A 256 -14.81 -14.53 5.38
C VAL A 256 -15.69 -15.70 5.83
N ARG A 257 -15.11 -16.90 5.99
CA ARG A 257 -15.84 -18.07 6.49
C ARG A 257 -16.37 -17.84 7.90
N ILE A 258 -15.50 -17.40 8.81
CA ILE A 258 -15.86 -17.16 10.21
C ILE A 258 -16.95 -16.08 10.30
N THR A 259 -16.78 -14.94 9.62
CA THR A 259 -17.79 -13.85 9.64
C THR A 259 -19.14 -14.30 9.07
N THR A 260 -19.12 -15.06 7.97
CA THR A 260 -20.35 -15.61 7.37
C THR A 260 -21.07 -16.56 8.33
N THR A 261 -20.34 -17.48 8.95
CA THR A 261 -20.88 -18.44 9.91
C THR A 261 -21.43 -17.74 11.16
N LEU A 262 -20.68 -16.80 11.75
CA LEU A 262 -21.14 -16.01 12.89
C LEU A 262 -22.43 -15.26 12.58
N THR A 263 -22.51 -14.62 11.42
CA THR A 263 -23.70 -13.90 10.98
C THR A 263 -24.91 -14.83 10.91
N ALA A 264 -24.75 -16.00 10.28
CA ALA A 264 -25.82 -16.98 10.13
C ALA A 264 -26.32 -17.50 11.48
N LEU A 265 -25.39 -17.90 12.37
CA LEU A 265 -25.71 -18.41 13.69
C LEU A 265 -26.39 -17.36 14.57
N ALA A 266 -25.87 -16.13 14.60
CA ALA A 266 -26.44 -15.04 15.37
C ALA A 266 -27.84 -14.67 14.86
N LYS A 267 -28.03 -14.50 13.54
CA LYS A 267 -29.36 -14.22 12.95
C LYS A 267 -30.36 -15.33 13.24
N GLN A 268 -29.95 -16.59 13.15
CA GLN A 268 -30.83 -17.72 13.43
C GLN A 268 -31.25 -17.75 14.90
N ARG A 269 -30.30 -17.58 15.83
CA ARG A 269 -30.54 -17.68 17.28
C ARG A 269 -31.28 -16.47 17.84
N LEU A 270 -31.13 -15.30 17.24
CA LEU A 270 -31.84 -14.07 17.64
C LEU A 270 -33.19 -13.87 16.94
N LYS A 271 -33.61 -14.82 16.08
CA LYS A 271 -34.88 -14.71 15.35
C LYS A 271 -36.06 -14.58 16.32
N GLY A 272 -36.82 -13.50 16.17
CA GLY A 272 -37.99 -13.20 17.02
C GLY A 272 -37.65 -12.50 18.35
N SER A 273 -36.37 -12.25 18.62
CA SER A 273 -35.94 -11.38 19.71
C SER A 273 -36.11 -9.89 19.34
N SER A 274 -35.83 -8.99 20.29
CA SER A 274 -35.73 -7.56 20.04
C SER A 274 -34.38 -7.13 19.45
N CYS A 275 -33.48 -8.07 19.16
CA CYS A 275 -32.13 -7.78 18.68
C CYS A 275 -31.97 -8.11 17.20
N ASP A 276 -31.32 -7.20 16.48
CA ASP A 276 -30.94 -7.33 15.09
C ASP A 276 -29.43 -7.44 14.93
N VAL A 277 -29.01 -8.16 13.89
CA VAL A 277 -27.61 -8.37 13.53
C VAL A 277 -27.30 -7.64 12.23
N PHE A 278 -26.17 -6.93 12.19
CA PHE A 278 -25.65 -6.18 11.05
C PHE A 278 -24.22 -6.65 10.75
N THR A 279 -23.86 -6.66 9.47
CA THR A 279 -22.53 -7.03 8.99
C THR A 279 -21.65 -5.80 8.82
N GLY A 280 -20.36 -5.99 8.52
CA GLY A 280 -19.39 -4.92 8.20
C GLY A 280 -19.69 -4.10 6.93
N ASP A 281 -20.95 -4.08 6.47
CA ASP A 281 -21.46 -3.14 5.46
C ASP A 281 -22.09 -1.89 6.09
N LEU A 282 -22.43 -1.92 7.39
CA LEU A 282 -22.98 -0.78 8.11
C LEU A 282 -21.91 -0.19 9.05
N ARG A 283 -21.73 1.14 9.05
CA ARG A 283 -20.77 1.80 9.94
C ARG A 283 -21.32 1.90 11.35
N VAL A 284 -20.40 1.86 12.31
CA VAL A 284 -20.63 2.28 13.68
C VAL A 284 -19.94 3.63 13.88
N PHE A 285 -20.69 4.58 14.46
CA PHE A 285 -20.17 5.88 14.85
C PHE A 285 -20.13 6.01 16.37
N VAL A 286 -18.93 6.24 16.91
CA VAL A 286 -18.71 6.53 18.33
C VAL A 286 -18.61 8.04 18.53
N GLU A 287 -19.75 8.67 18.78
CA GLU A 287 -19.86 10.14 18.90
C GLU A 287 -18.87 10.73 19.90
N ALA A 288 -18.76 10.15 21.10
CA ALA A 288 -17.85 10.61 22.15
C ALA A 288 -16.36 10.60 21.75
N LYS A 289 -16.02 9.94 20.65
CA LYS A 289 -14.66 9.81 20.12
C LYS A 289 -14.48 10.36 18.71
N GLY A 290 -15.56 10.83 18.05
CA GLY A 290 -15.51 11.21 16.65
C GLY A 290 -15.00 10.08 15.73
N PHE A 291 -15.31 8.82 16.06
CA PHE A 291 -14.73 7.63 15.43
C PHE A 291 -15.76 6.90 14.55
N PHE A 292 -15.41 6.67 13.28
CA PHE A 292 -16.23 5.91 12.33
C PHE A 292 -15.49 4.64 11.92
N THR A 293 -16.18 3.51 11.98
CA THR A 293 -15.58 2.20 11.70
C THR A 293 -16.61 1.20 11.20
N TYR A 294 -16.14 0.14 10.55
CA TYR A 294 -16.96 -0.99 10.09
C TYR A 294 -16.56 -2.24 10.88
N PRO A 295 -17.26 -2.56 11.98
CA PRO A 295 -17.02 -3.82 12.68
C PRO A 295 -17.48 -5.02 11.86
N ASP A 296 -16.81 -6.16 11.97
CA ASP A 296 -17.18 -7.37 11.20
C ASP A 296 -18.62 -7.83 11.45
N LEU A 297 -19.06 -7.79 12.71
CA LEU A 297 -20.45 -8.04 13.11
C LEU A 297 -20.88 -7.10 14.23
N THR A 298 -22.09 -6.58 14.11
CA THR A 298 -22.71 -5.72 15.12
C THR A 298 -24.10 -6.25 15.50
N ILE A 299 -24.40 -6.31 16.79
CA ILE A 299 -25.74 -6.67 17.30
C ILE A 299 -26.32 -5.47 18.02
N VAL A 300 -27.55 -5.11 17.68
CA VAL A 300 -28.31 -4.01 18.30
C VAL A 300 -29.57 -4.58 18.91
N CYS A 301 -29.80 -4.33 20.19
CA CYS A 301 -31.06 -4.67 20.84
C CYS A 301 -31.95 -3.44 20.98
N GLY A 302 -33.21 -3.58 20.54
CA GLY A 302 -34.15 -2.48 20.42
C GLY A 302 -34.10 -1.80 19.05
N LYS A 303 -34.65 -0.59 18.94
CA LYS A 303 -34.66 0.16 17.68
C LYS A 303 -33.24 0.64 17.34
N PRO A 304 -32.70 0.35 16.14
CA PRO A 304 -31.45 0.95 15.67
C PRO A 304 -31.53 2.48 15.67
N ILE A 305 -30.51 3.13 16.23
CA ILE A 305 -30.36 4.59 16.24
C ILE A 305 -29.22 4.91 15.28
N THR A 306 -29.53 5.67 14.24
CA THR A 306 -28.56 6.18 13.29
C THR A 306 -28.38 7.69 13.49
N ARG A 307 -27.29 8.23 12.95
CA ARG A 307 -27.05 9.67 12.94
C ARG A 307 -28.09 10.40 12.07
N GLU A 308 -28.49 11.62 12.45
CA GLU A 308 -29.58 12.37 11.78
C GLU A 308 -29.24 12.79 10.34
N ASP A 309 -27.96 13.02 10.05
CA ASP A 309 -27.42 13.46 8.75
C ASP A 309 -26.90 12.30 7.89
N ASP A 310 -26.82 11.09 8.43
CA ASP A 310 -26.28 9.91 7.75
C ASP A 310 -26.80 8.59 8.35
N GLU A 311 -27.78 8.00 7.67
CA GLU A 311 -28.42 6.74 8.05
C GLU A 311 -27.49 5.51 7.99
N PHE A 312 -26.29 5.65 7.42
CA PHE A 312 -25.31 4.56 7.36
C PHE A 312 -24.48 4.41 8.65
N ASN A 313 -24.68 5.27 9.65
CA ASN A 313 -23.92 5.29 10.90
C ASN A 313 -24.77 4.88 12.11
N LEU A 314 -24.63 3.62 12.52
CA LEU A 314 -25.25 3.07 13.71
C LEU A 314 -24.56 3.58 14.99
N MET A 315 -25.34 4.02 15.97
CA MET A 315 -24.83 4.68 17.19
C MET A 315 -25.09 3.90 18.48
N ASN A 316 -25.92 2.84 18.44
CA ASN A 316 -26.33 2.10 19.64
C ASN A 316 -26.07 0.57 19.60
N PRO A 317 -24.89 0.10 19.18
CA PRO A 317 -24.56 -1.32 19.23
C PRO A 317 -24.58 -1.85 20.68
N THR A 318 -25.15 -3.03 20.88
CA THR A 318 -25.16 -3.76 22.15
C THR A 318 -23.95 -4.70 22.24
N VAL A 319 -23.61 -5.36 21.12
CA VAL A 319 -22.44 -6.25 20.98
C VAL A 319 -21.70 -5.90 19.70
N ILE A 320 -20.37 -5.89 19.77
CA ILE A 320 -19.49 -5.79 18.60
C ILE A 320 -18.57 -7.01 18.57
N ILE A 321 -18.43 -7.62 17.38
CA ILE A 321 -17.52 -8.74 17.14
C ILE A 321 -16.56 -8.36 16.02
N GLU A 322 -15.26 -8.54 16.25
CA GLU A 322 -14.19 -8.37 15.27
C GLU A 322 -13.49 -9.72 15.03
N VAL A 323 -13.28 -10.06 13.76
CA VAL A 323 -12.52 -11.24 13.36
C VAL A 323 -11.09 -10.79 13.04
N LEU A 324 -10.14 -11.25 13.85
CA LEU A 324 -8.77 -10.78 13.79
C LEU A 324 -8.03 -11.39 12.60
N SER A 325 -7.31 -10.55 11.88
CA SER A 325 -6.31 -10.93 10.88
C SER A 325 -4.89 -10.67 11.40
N LYS A 326 -3.85 -11.02 10.64
CA LYS A 326 -2.46 -10.70 11.01
C LYS A 326 -2.25 -9.19 11.19
N SER A 327 -2.86 -8.37 10.35
CA SER A 327 -2.67 -6.92 10.33
C SER A 327 -3.51 -6.18 11.37
N THR A 328 -4.71 -6.66 11.70
CA THR A 328 -5.65 -5.90 12.56
C THR A 328 -5.58 -6.29 14.04
N GLN A 329 -5.02 -7.46 14.36
CA GLN A 329 -4.98 -8.04 15.71
C GLN A 329 -4.51 -7.08 16.82
N LYS A 330 -3.48 -6.25 16.57
CA LYS A 330 -2.98 -5.28 17.57
C LYS A 330 -3.93 -4.10 17.75
N TYR A 331 -4.53 -3.63 16.66
CA TYR A 331 -5.43 -2.49 16.64
C TYR A 331 -6.77 -2.82 17.31
N ASP A 332 -7.38 -3.94 16.92
CA ASP A 332 -8.68 -4.39 17.42
C ASP A 332 -8.65 -4.74 18.92
N ARG A 333 -7.55 -5.34 19.39
CA ARG A 333 -7.36 -5.64 20.83
C ARG A 333 -7.12 -4.41 21.69
N GLY A 334 -6.55 -3.35 21.10
CA GLY A 334 -6.01 -2.23 21.84
C GLY A 334 -6.73 -0.92 21.52
N PRO A 335 -6.18 -0.08 20.62
CA PRO A 335 -6.75 1.22 20.28
C PRO A 335 -8.24 1.18 19.93
N LYS A 336 -8.66 0.28 19.01
CA LYS A 336 -10.05 0.23 18.54
C LYS A 336 -11.03 -0.10 19.67
N PHE A 337 -10.69 -1.07 20.51
CA PHE A 337 -11.53 -1.43 21.65
C PHE A 337 -11.69 -0.24 22.62
N LYS A 338 -10.62 0.51 22.91
CA LYS A 338 -10.71 1.74 23.74
C LYS A 338 -11.63 2.79 23.13
N LEU A 339 -11.70 2.89 21.80
CA LEU A 339 -12.63 3.78 21.12
C LEU A 339 -14.07 3.28 21.28
N TYR A 340 -14.32 1.99 21.03
CA TYR A 340 -15.65 1.39 21.23
C TYR A 340 -16.18 1.52 22.65
N GLN A 341 -15.33 1.55 23.68
CA GLN A 341 -15.74 1.81 25.06
C GLN A 341 -16.45 3.16 25.26
N GLY A 342 -16.34 4.09 24.31
CA GLY A 342 -17.10 5.34 24.28
C GLY A 342 -18.59 5.18 23.93
N LEU A 343 -19.03 4.00 23.47
CA LEU A 343 -20.43 3.71 23.17
C LEU A 343 -21.19 3.37 24.46
N PRO A 344 -22.21 4.16 24.85
CA PRO A 344 -22.95 3.90 26.09
C PRO A 344 -23.72 2.57 26.07
N SER A 345 -24.21 2.16 24.90
CA SER A 345 -25.01 0.94 24.71
C SER A 345 -24.17 -0.34 24.72
N LEU A 346 -22.87 -0.26 24.47
CA LEU A 346 -22.02 -1.43 24.29
C LEU A 346 -21.86 -2.18 25.61
N GLN A 347 -22.31 -3.43 25.64
CA GLN A 347 -22.22 -4.33 26.79
C GLN A 347 -21.18 -5.42 26.59
N GLU A 348 -20.83 -5.74 25.34
CA GLU A 348 -19.97 -6.88 25.06
C GLU A 348 -19.13 -6.67 23.80
N TYR A 349 -17.85 -7.04 23.86
CA TYR A 349 -16.91 -6.98 22.75
C TYR A 349 -16.21 -8.32 22.59
N ILE A 350 -16.24 -8.89 21.39
CA ILE A 350 -15.72 -10.23 21.12
C ILE A 350 -14.69 -10.16 20.00
N LEU A 351 -13.55 -10.81 20.21
CA LEU A 351 -12.48 -10.95 19.23
C LEU A 351 -12.31 -12.42 18.86
N ILE A 352 -12.28 -12.74 17.57
CA ILE A 352 -12.15 -14.12 17.08
C ILE A 352 -10.94 -14.20 16.15
N ASP A 353 -9.93 -15.02 16.46
CA ASP A 353 -8.71 -15.08 15.64
C ASP A 353 -8.89 -15.98 14.42
N SER A 354 -8.82 -15.43 13.22
CA SER A 354 -8.98 -16.24 11.98
C SER A 354 -7.83 -17.23 11.71
N ARG A 355 -6.72 -17.15 12.45
CA ARG A 355 -5.50 -17.94 12.20
C ARG A 355 -5.24 -19.02 13.27
N SER A 356 -6.03 -19.04 14.34
CA SER A 356 -5.91 -20.03 15.41
C SER A 356 -7.21 -20.12 16.17
N VAL A 357 -7.53 -21.28 16.73
CA VAL A 357 -8.72 -21.47 17.57
C VAL A 357 -8.61 -20.63 18.84
N LEU A 358 -9.13 -19.41 18.80
CA LEU A 358 -9.08 -18.45 19.89
C LEU A 358 -10.26 -17.47 19.82
N VAL A 359 -10.98 -17.34 20.92
CA VAL A 359 -11.94 -16.26 21.16
C VAL A 359 -11.58 -15.54 22.45
N GLU A 360 -11.56 -14.22 22.41
CA GLU A 360 -11.43 -13.34 23.57
C GLU A 360 -12.71 -12.51 23.70
N GLN A 361 -13.37 -12.61 24.84
CA GLN A 361 -14.67 -12.00 25.09
C GLN A 361 -14.52 -11.03 26.26
N PHE A 362 -15.00 -9.80 26.10
CA PHE A 362 -14.99 -8.76 27.12
C PHE A 362 -16.43 -8.38 27.46
N ILE A 363 -16.84 -8.64 28.70
CA ILE A 363 -18.22 -8.38 29.16
C ILE A 363 -18.19 -7.21 30.13
N LYS A 364 -19.03 -6.20 29.87
CA LYS A 364 -19.20 -5.04 30.74
C LYS A 364 -20.13 -5.40 31.89
N ASP A 365 -19.69 -5.17 33.12
CA ASP A 365 -20.52 -5.38 34.30
C ASP A 365 -21.34 -4.14 34.69
N ALA A 366 -22.14 -4.26 35.75
CA ALA A 366 -22.99 -3.18 36.26
C ALA A 366 -22.21 -1.95 36.76
N LYS A 367 -20.90 -2.08 37.04
CA LYS A 367 -20.02 -0.97 37.42
C LYS A 367 -19.34 -0.33 36.20
N GLY A 368 -19.53 -0.90 35.01
CA GLY A 368 -18.88 -0.47 33.77
C GLY A 368 -17.48 -1.06 33.57
N GLU A 369 -17.07 -2.05 34.38
CA GLU A 369 -15.77 -2.71 34.26
C GLU A 369 -15.85 -3.84 33.22
N TRP A 370 -14.79 -4.00 32.43
CA TRP A 370 -14.70 -5.01 31.38
C TRP A 370 -14.01 -6.27 31.88
N ASN A 371 -14.76 -7.37 31.91
CA ASN A 371 -14.31 -8.66 32.41
C ASN A 371 -13.91 -9.59 31.24
N PRO A 372 -12.62 -9.93 31.08
CA PRO A 372 -12.16 -10.77 29.98
C PRO A 372 -12.40 -12.26 30.26
N LYS A 373 -12.87 -12.99 29.23
CA LYS A 373 -12.91 -14.45 29.14
C LYS A 373 -12.16 -14.90 27.88
N LYS A 374 -11.55 -16.08 27.92
CA LYS A 374 -10.77 -16.64 26.82
C LYS A 374 -11.14 -18.09 26.57
N TYR A 375 -11.34 -18.44 25.29
CA TYR A 375 -11.69 -19.78 24.83
C TYR A 375 -10.69 -20.19 23.75
N SER A 376 -10.16 -21.41 23.84
CA SER A 376 -9.03 -21.80 22.98
C SER A 376 -9.04 -23.28 22.58
N LYS A 377 -10.16 -23.98 22.78
CA LYS A 377 -10.36 -25.36 22.32
C LYS A 377 -11.63 -25.42 21.48
N LEU A 378 -11.64 -26.28 20.46
CA LEU A 378 -12.83 -26.48 19.61
C LEU A 378 -14.03 -27.05 20.38
N SER A 379 -13.77 -27.78 21.47
CA SER A 379 -14.81 -28.27 22.38
C SER A 379 -15.45 -27.18 23.25
N ASP A 380 -14.85 -25.99 23.30
CA ASP A 380 -15.36 -24.91 24.14
C ASP A 380 -16.65 -24.33 23.54
N ARG A 381 -17.49 -23.83 24.44
CA ARG A 381 -18.69 -23.06 24.12
C ARG A 381 -18.68 -21.79 24.95
N PHE A 382 -19.25 -20.72 24.41
CA PHE A 382 -19.43 -19.49 25.16
C PHE A 382 -20.78 -18.88 24.84
N MET A 383 -21.29 -18.09 25.79
CA MET A 383 -22.53 -17.34 25.64
C MET A 383 -22.19 -15.88 25.39
N ILE A 384 -22.80 -15.28 24.35
CA ILE A 384 -22.87 -13.82 24.22
C ILE A 384 -23.88 -13.35 25.28
N GLU A 385 -23.37 -13.02 26.46
CA GLU A 385 -24.14 -12.75 27.68
C GLU A 385 -25.17 -11.64 27.47
N ALA A 386 -24.80 -10.60 26.70
CA ALA A 386 -25.67 -9.45 26.46
C ALA A 386 -26.96 -9.79 25.69
N VAL A 387 -26.98 -10.91 24.96
CA VAL A 387 -28.11 -11.32 24.10
C VAL A 387 -28.56 -12.77 24.28
N GLY A 388 -27.94 -13.51 25.21
CA GLY A 388 -28.30 -14.89 25.53
C GLY A 388 -28.06 -15.90 24.41
N VAL A 389 -27.07 -15.67 23.54
CA VAL A 389 -26.76 -16.54 22.41
C VAL A 389 -25.56 -17.43 22.73
N GLU A 390 -25.76 -18.75 22.84
CA GLU A 390 -24.65 -19.71 22.93
C GLU A 390 -24.06 -19.99 21.53
N LEU A 391 -22.73 -19.91 21.43
CA LEU A 391 -21.95 -20.30 20.26
C LEU A 391 -20.94 -21.40 20.63
N SER A 392 -20.75 -22.38 19.76
CA SER A 392 -19.67 -23.35 19.88
C SER A 392 -18.46 -22.95 19.04
N MET A 393 -17.26 -23.23 19.53
CA MET A 393 -16.04 -23.00 18.76
C MET A 393 -15.99 -23.87 17.49
N GLU A 394 -16.51 -25.09 17.55
CA GLU A 394 -16.61 -25.98 16.39
C GLU A 394 -17.49 -25.41 15.26
N GLU A 395 -18.63 -24.81 15.59
CA GLU A 395 -19.49 -24.15 14.61
C GLU A 395 -18.77 -22.95 13.99
N ILE A 396 -18.17 -22.08 14.82
CA ILE A 396 -17.49 -20.85 14.36
C ILE A 396 -16.37 -21.16 13.38
N TYR A 397 -15.56 -22.17 13.68
CA TYR A 397 -14.40 -22.57 12.86
C TYR A 397 -14.76 -23.64 11.82
N GLU A 398 -16.04 -23.94 11.59
CA GLU A 398 -16.42 -24.93 10.59
C GLU A 398 -15.92 -24.57 9.19
N GLY A 399 -15.27 -25.52 8.53
CA GLY A 399 -14.74 -25.36 7.17
C GLY A 399 -13.45 -24.55 7.08
N THR A 400 -12.97 -23.97 8.19
CA THR A 400 -11.59 -23.52 8.32
C THR A 400 -10.68 -24.74 8.48
N GLY A 401 -9.45 -24.69 7.98
CA GLY A 401 -8.55 -25.86 7.95
C GLY A 401 -8.08 -26.37 9.33
N PHE A 402 -8.66 -25.89 10.43
CA PHE A 402 -8.34 -26.34 11.77
C PHE A 402 -8.93 -27.73 12.04
N PRO A 403 -8.17 -28.63 12.69
CA PRO A 403 -8.56 -30.03 12.84
C PRO A 403 -9.86 -30.16 13.63
N LYS A 404 -10.92 -30.71 13.02
CA LYS A 404 -12.16 -31.10 13.73
C LYS A 404 -11.81 -32.13 14.81
N LEU A 405 -12.40 -32.01 16.00
CA LEU A 405 -12.38 -33.10 16.98
C LEU A 405 -13.16 -34.27 16.38
N THR A 406 -12.47 -35.33 15.96
CA THR A 406 -13.13 -36.60 15.68
C THR A 406 -13.73 -37.11 16.98
N HIS A 407 -15.07 -37.20 17.03
CA HIS A 407 -15.83 -37.78 18.13
C HIS A 407 -15.43 -39.22 18.45
#